data_AF-A0A933G9E0-F1
#
_entry.id   AF-A0A933G9E0-F1
#
_cell.length_a   1.000
_cell.length_b   1.000
_cell.length_c   1.000
_cell.angle_alpha   90.00
_cell.angle_beta   90.00
_cell.angle_gamma   90.00
#
_symmetry.space_group_name_H-M   'P 1'
#
loop_
_entity.id
_entity.type
_entity.pdbx_description
1 polymer ?
#
loop_
_entity_poly.entity_id
_entity_poly.type
_entity_poly.pdbx_seq_one_letter_code
_entity_poly.pdbx_strand_id
1 'polypeptide(L)'
;YWRIDEVNAYGQTTGDVWTFRTRRLKADFDQDGDVDMVDYSHLQLCFSGINVPQTDPACQDAKLDADGDVDDYDATLFQGCLSGSDRPASGSCLP
;
A
#
# COMPACT_ATOMS: atom_id res chain seq x y z
N TYR A 1 -16.90 5.15 7.82
CA TYR A 1 -17.95 4.23 8.28
C TYR A 1 -19.25 4.63 7.60
N TRP A 2 -20.10 3.67 7.21
CA TRP A 2 -21.38 3.93 6.55
C TRP A 2 -22.41 2.91 7.03
N ARG A 3 -23.71 3.26 6.99
CA ARG A 3 -24.81 2.36 7.30
C ARG A 3 -25.99 2.65 6.37
N ILE A 4 -26.87 1.69 6.15
CA ILE A 4 -28.13 1.88 5.42
C ILE A 4 -29.28 1.69 6.40
N ASP A 5 -30.21 2.64 6.44
CA ASP A 5 -31.46 2.50 7.20
C ASP A 5 -32.65 2.44 6.26
N GLU A 6 -33.54 1.47 6.46
CA GLU A 6 -34.79 1.39 5.71
C GLU A 6 -35.86 2.28 6.35
N VAL A 7 -36.54 3.09 5.54
CA VAL A 7 -37.62 3.97 5.97
C VAL A 7 -38.91 3.62 5.24
N ASN A 8 -40.01 3.46 5.97
CA ASN A 8 -41.35 3.26 5.42
C ASN A 8 -42.41 4.04 6.22
N ALA A 9 -43.69 3.92 5.84
CA ALA A 9 -44.80 4.63 6.49
C ALA A 9 -44.97 4.29 7.98
N TYR A 10 -44.36 3.21 8.47
CA TYR A 10 -44.46 2.72 9.85
C TYR A 10 -43.21 3.03 10.69
N GLY A 11 -42.17 3.62 10.10
CA GLY A 11 -40.96 4.03 10.82
C GLY A 11 -39.66 3.70 10.09
N GLN A 12 -38.57 3.65 10.86
CA GLN A 12 -37.21 3.43 10.37
C GLN A 12 -36.61 2.18 11.03
N THR A 13 -36.09 1.27 10.22
CA THR A 13 -35.29 0.12 10.66
C THR A 13 -33.81 0.47 10.46
N THR A 14 -33.04 0.50 11.54
CA THR A 14 -31.60 0.79 11.47
C THR A 14 -30.84 -0.44 10.97
N GLY A 15 -29.96 -0.25 9.98
CA GLY A 15 -29.07 -1.32 9.51
C GLY A 15 -27.71 -1.34 10.20
N ASP A 16 -26.90 -2.33 9.82
CA ASP A 16 -25.55 -2.51 10.34
C ASP A 16 -24.60 -1.40 9.89
N VAL A 17 -23.68 -1.01 10.78
CA VAL A 17 -22.59 -0.10 10.43
C VAL A 17 -21.46 -0.90 9.78
N TRP A 18 -21.10 -0.52 8.56
CA TRP A 18 -20.03 -1.13 7.79
C TRP A 18 -18.83 -0.19 7.61
N THR A 19 -17.66 -0.80 7.46
CA THR A 19 -16.42 -0.13 7.09
C THR A 19 -15.71 -0.97 6.04
N PHE A 20 -15.17 -0.34 5.00
CA PHE A 20 -14.20 -0.97 4.11
C PHE A 20 -12.82 -0.34 4.35
N ARG A 21 -11.78 -1.11 4.04
CA ARG A 21 -10.41 -0.63 3.91
C ARG A 21 -9.95 -0.99 2.51
N THR A 22 -9.23 -0.10 1.86
CA THR A 22 -8.52 -0.45 0.62
C THR A 22 -7.44 -1.46 0.97
N ARG A 23 -7.17 -2.40 0.06
CA ARG A 23 -6.03 -3.31 0.19
C ARG A 23 -4.77 -2.46 0.09
N ARG A 24 -3.80 -2.65 0.99
CA ARG A 24 -2.48 -2.02 0.83
C ARG A 24 -1.86 -2.54 -0.45
N LEU A 25 -1.43 -1.62 -1.30
CA LEU A 25 -0.70 -1.94 -2.51
C LEU A 25 0.77 -2.14 -2.10
N LYS A 26 1.44 -3.10 -2.74
CA LYS A 26 2.90 -3.19 -2.63
C LYS A 26 3.48 -1.89 -3.19
N ALA A 27 4.58 -1.44 -2.60
CA ALA A 27 5.29 -0.22 -2.99
C ALA A 27 4.53 1.12 -2.83
N ASP A 28 3.29 1.13 -2.34
CA ASP A 28 2.54 2.33 -1.93
C ASP A 28 2.76 2.54 -0.42
N PHE A 29 3.79 3.31 -0.09
CA PHE A 29 4.29 3.48 1.27
C PHE A 29 3.58 4.62 1.99
N ASP A 30 3.15 5.66 1.27
CA ASP A 30 2.41 6.78 1.86
C ASP A 30 0.87 6.59 1.87
N GLN A 31 0.39 5.52 1.23
CA GLN A 31 -1.01 5.06 1.22
C GLN A 31 -1.98 6.02 0.54
N ASP A 32 -1.54 6.72 -0.50
CA ASP A 32 -2.40 7.59 -1.30
C ASP A 32 -3.09 6.87 -2.47
N GLY A 33 -2.66 5.65 -2.79
CA GLY A 33 -3.27 4.77 -3.77
C GLY A 33 -2.62 4.77 -5.15
N ASP A 34 -1.49 5.44 -5.32
CA ASP A 34 -0.60 5.25 -6.46
C ASP A 34 0.80 4.77 -6.02
N VAL A 35 1.68 4.54 -7.01
CA VAL A 35 3.10 4.26 -6.75
C VAL A 35 3.91 5.22 -7.59
N ASP A 36 4.61 6.12 -6.92
CA ASP A 36 5.28 7.24 -7.57
C ASP A 36 6.63 7.62 -6.94
N MET A 37 7.10 8.86 -7.16
CA MET A 37 8.39 9.30 -6.66
C MET A 37 8.41 9.60 -5.15
N VAL A 38 7.26 9.82 -4.53
CA VAL A 38 7.13 9.94 -3.07
C VAL A 38 7.40 8.57 -2.44
N ASP A 39 6.83 7.50 -2.98
CA ASP A 39 7.14 6.15 -2.53
C ASP A 39 8.58 5.74 -2.79
N TYR A 40 9.11 6.14 -3.96
CA TYR A 40 10.51 5.86 -4.27
C TYR A 40 11.45 6.51 -3.27
N SER A 41 11.09 7.66 -2.69
CA SER A 41 11.88 8.30 -1.63
C SER A 41 11.95 7.43 -0.37
N HIS A 42 10.86 6.76 0.01
CA HIS A 42 10.85 5.81 1.14
C HIS A 42 11.73 4.60 0.84
N LEU A 43 11.61 4.02 -0.37
CA LEU A 43 12.47 2.92 -0.79
C LEU A 43 13.96 3.31 -0.71
N GLN A 44 14.32 4.49 -1.25
CA GLN A 44 15.67 5.04 -1.21
C GLN A 44 16.22 5.23 0.21
N LEU A 45 15.40 5.71 1.14
CA LEU A 45 15.78 5.85 2.55
C LEU A 45 16.05 4.49 3.21
N CYS A 46 15.39 3.44 2.73
CA CYS A 46 15.48 2.10 3.28
C CYS A 46 16.55 1.22 2.62
N PHE A 47 17.18 1.64 1.52
CA PHE A 47 18.25 0.88 0.86
C PHE A 47 19.39 0.55 1.82
N SER A 48 19.54 -0.74 2.13
CA SER A 48 20.65 -1.27 2.93
C SER A 48 21.73 -1.88 2.05
N GLY A 49 21.36 -2.37 0.85
CA GLY A 49 22.23 -3.03 -0.11
C GLY A 49 22.28 -4.55 0.07
N ILE A 50 22.71 -5.24 -0.99
CA ILE A 50 22.68 -6.70 -1.09
C ILE A 50 23.45 -7.39 0.05
N ASN A 51 22.81 -8.37 0.69
CA ASN A 51 23.24 -9.07 1.90
C ASN A 51 23.48 -8.16 3.13
N VAL A 52 22.90 -6.96 3.18
CA VAL A 52 22.95 -6.08 4.35
C VAL A 52 21.57 -6.06 5.01
N PRO A 53 21.34 -6.81 6.10
CA PRO A 53 20.01 -6.96 6.66
C PRO A 53 19.36 -5.62 7.02
N GLN A 54 18.16 -5.40 6.49
CA GLN A 54 17.35 -4.24 6.86
C GLN A 54 16.59 -4.55 8.15
N THR A 55 17.04 -3.97 9.26
CA THR A 55 16.50 -4.24 10.61
C THR A 55 15.68 -3.08 11.17
N ASP A 56 15.63 -1.94 10.49
CA ASP A 56 14.81 -0.80 10.89
C ASP A 56 13.32 -1.17 10.76
N PRO A 57 12.52 -1.08 11.83
CA PRO A 57 11.07 -1.30 11.78
C PRO A 57 10.35 -0.41 10.76
N ALA A 58 10.85 0.79 10.50
CA ALA A 58 10.28 1.72 9.53
C ALA A 58 10.50 1.29 8.07
N CYS A 59 11.42 0.34 7.83
CA CYS A 59 11.79 -0.14 6.50
C CYS A 59 11.37 -1.59 6.22
N GLN A 60 10.59 -2.21 7.10
CA GLN A 60 10.14 -3.60 6.88
C GLN A 60 9.13 -3.71 5.74
N ASP A 61 8.42 -2.63 5.41
CA ASP A 61 7.51 -2.56 4.26
C ASP A 61 8.25 -2.42 2.92
N ALA A 62 9.48 -1.91 2.93
CA ALA A 62 10.33 -1.74 1.76
C ALA A 62 11.00 -3.05 1.28
N LYS A 63 10.88 -4.15 2.03
CA LYS A 63 11.31 -5.51 1.63
C LYS A 63 10.26 -6.15 0.73
N LEU A 64 10.32 -5.83 -0.55
CA LEU A 64 9.31 -6.20 -1.55
C LEU A 64 9.49 -7.62 -2.08
N ASP A 65 10.72 -8.13 -2.14
CA ASP A 65 11.01 -9.47 -2.67
C ASP A 65 10.96 -10.60 -1.61
N ALA A 66 10.67 -10.20 -0.38
CA ALA A 66 10.55 -11.05 0.82
C ALA A 66 11.85 -11.68 1.31
N ASP A 67 13.00 -11.02 1.08
CA ASP A 67 14.28 -11.40 1.67
C ASP A 67 14.65 -10.58 2.94
N GLY A 68 15.95 -10.54 3.26
CA GLY A 68 16.46 -9.97 4.51
C GLY A 68 16.78 -8.47 4.45
N ASP A 69 16.79 -7.88 3.27
CA ASP A 69 17.43 -6.61 2.96
C ASP A 69 16.56 -5.74 2.06
N VAL A 70 17.02 -4.53 1.76
CA VAL A 70 16.38 -3.65 0.78
C VAL A 70 17.46 -3.29 -0.23
N ASP A 71 17.31 -3.80 -1.44
CA ASP A 71 18.32 -3.71 -2.49
C ASP A 71 17.74 -3.55 -3.92
N ASP A 72 18.56 -3.82 -4.93
CA ASP A 72 18.20 -3.65 -6.34
C ASP A 72 17.07 -4.62 -6.79
N TYR A 73 16.88 -5.76 -6.12
CA TYR A 73 15.76 -6.67 -6.38
C TYR A 73 14.43 -6.05 -5.93
N ASP A 74 14.40 -5.35 -4.78
CA ASP A 74 13.24 -4.58 -4.35
C ASP A 74 12.92 -3.43 -5.29
N ALA A 75 13.94 -2.69 -5.75
CA ALA A 75 13.75 -1.64 -6.73
C ALA A 75 13.19 -2.15 -8.06
N THR A 76 13.53 -3.38 -8.45
CA THR A 76 12.94 -4.01 -9.65
C THR A 76 11.45 -4.28 -9.46
N LEU A 77 11.03 -4.73 -8.27
CA LEU A 77 9.62 -4.93 -7.95
C LEU A 77 8.86 -3.61 -7.85
N PHE A 78 9.48 -2.59 -7.24
CA PHE A 78 8.96 -1.23 -7.20
C PHE A 78 8.71 -0.67 -8.61
N GLN A 79 9.65 -0.86 -9.54
CA GLN A 79 9.49 -0.42 -10.93
C GLN A 79 8.33 -1.11 -11.64
N GLY A 80 8.03 -2.37 -11.30
CA GLY A 80 6.84 -3.08 -11.79
C GLY A 80 5.52 -2.49 -11.29
N CYS A 81 5.60 -1.63 -10.27
CA CYS A 81 4.47 -0.99 -9.62
C CYS A 81 4.23 0.46 -10.01
N LEU A 82 5.27 1.17 -10.46
CA LEU A 82 5.22 2.57 -10.85
C LEU A 82 4.06 2.88 -11.80
N SER A 83 3.12 3.67 -11.31
CA SER A 83 2.00 4.23 -12.09
C SER A 83 2.16 5.73 -12.31
N GLY A 84 2.85 6.42 -11.38
CA GLY A 84 3.05 7.85 -11.33
C GLY A 84 1.97 8.59 -10.55
N SER A 85 2.26 9.83 -10.17
CA SER A 85 1.39 10.65 -9.32
C SER A 85 -0.01 10.82 -9.91
N ASP A 86 -1.01 10.77 -9.03
CA ASP A 86 -2.44 10.79 -9.31
C ASP A 86 -2.91 9.68 -10.28
N ARG A 87 -2.15 8.57 -10.42
CA ARG A 87 -2.51 7.44 -11.28
C ARG A 87 -2.61 6.16 -10.46
N PRO A 88 -3.83 5.62 -10.25
CA PRO A 88 -4.01 4.43 -9.43
C PRO A 88 -3.07 3.30 -9.83
N ALA A 89 -2.40 2.71 -8.83
CA ALA A 89 -1.47 1.63 -9.11
C ALA A 89 -2.21 0.44 -9.76
N SER A 90 -1.54 -0.21 -10.71
CA SER A 90 -2.14 -1.29 -11.49
C SER A 90 -2.18 -2.60 -10.69
N GLY A 91 -2.91 -3.61 -11.19
CA GLY A 91 -3.01 -4.92 -10.55
C GLY A 91 -1.67 -5.63 -10.30
N SER A 92 -0.56 -5.18 -10.91
CA SER A 92 0.81 -5.64 -10.64
C SER A 92 1.26 -5.41 -9.18
N CYS A 93 0.61 -4.51 -8.45
CA CYS A 93 0.93 -4.17 -7.05
C CYS A 93 0.00 -4.82 -6.04
N LEU A 94 -0.91 -5.68 -6.49
CA LEU A 94 -1.75 -6.44 -5.59
C LEU A 94 -0.88 -7.48 -4.85
N PRO A 95 -1.04 -7.63 -3.53
CA PRO A 95 -0.22 -8.57 -2.76
C PRO A 95 -0.28 -10.01 -3.26
#